data_AF-A0AA39RCL3-F1
#
_entry.id   AF-A0AA39RCL3-F1
#
_cell.length_a   1.000
_cell.length_b   1.000
_cell.length_c   1.000
_cell.angle_alpha   90.00
_cell.angle_beta   90.00
_cell.angle_gamma   90.00
#
_symmetry.space_group_name_H-M   'P 1'
#
loop_
_entity.id
_entity.type
_entity.pdbx_description
1 polymer ?
#
loop_
_entity_poly.entity_id
_entity_poly.type
_entity_poly.pdbx_seq_one_letter_code
_entity_poly.pdbx_strand_id
1 'polypeptide(L)'
;METSPDEEEVWAQIKTKAHRDAESEPALASYLYSTILSHPSLERSLAFHLGNKLCSSTLLSTLLYDLFLNTISSDSALLAATVADLHAARARDPACVSFSHCLLNYKGFLACQAHQVSHKL
;
A
#
# COMPACT_ATOMS: atom_id res chain seq x y z
N MET A 1 2.54 -19.09 -0.49
CA MET A 1 3.15 -18.14 0.46
C MET A 1 2.11 -17.95 1.56
N GLU A 2 2.39 -18.40 2.77
CA GLU A 2 1.45 -18.26 3.89
C GLU A 2 1.44 -16.79 4.32
N THR A 3 0.34 -16.10 4.05
CA THR A 3 0.08 -14.74 4.54
C THR A 3 0.03 -14.78 6.06
N SER A 4 0.69 -13.85 6.74
CA SER A 4 0.62 -13.81 8.21
C SER A 4 -0.78 -13.35 8.66
N PRO A 5 -1.31 -13.84 9.80
CA PRO A 5 -2.64 -13.43 10.27
C PRO A 5 -2.74 -11.91 10.54
N ASP A 6 -1.64 -11.28 10.93
CA ASP A 6 -1.57 -9.82 11.14
C ASP A 6 -1.71 -9.05 9.82
N GLU A 7 -1.04 -9.52 8.75
CA GLU A 7 -1.18 -8.93 7.42
C GLU A 7 -2.63 -9.05 6.90
N GLU A 8 -3.26 -10.21 7.06
CA GLU A 8 -4.66 -10.42 6.66
C GLU A 8 -5.60 -9.49 7.41
N GLU A 9 -5.39 -9.29 8.71
CA GLU A 9 -6.17 -8.37 9.52
C GLU A 9 -6.00 -6.92 9.07
N VAL A 10 -4.75 -6.46 8.90
CA VAL A 10 -4.47 -5.09 8.42
C VAL A 10 -5.08 -4.86 7.04
N TRP A 11 -4.95 -5.82 6.12
CA TRP A 11 -5.52 -5.71 4.79
C TRP A 11 -7.05 -5.68 4.81
N ALA A 12 -7.68 -6.50 5.65
CA ALA A 12 -9.13 -6.47 5.84
C ALA A 12 -9.61 -5.10 6.33
N GLN A 13 -8.93 -4.52 7.33
CA GLN A 13 -9.26 -3.18 7.84
C GLN A 13 -9.11 -2.09 6.77
N ILE A 14 -8.06 -2.17 5.94
CA ILE A 14 -7.85 -1.25 4.81
C ILE A 14 -9.02 -1.34 3.82
N LYS A 15 -9.42 -2.55 3.41
CA LYS A 15 -10.54 -2.75 2.48
C LYS A 15 -11.87 -2.26 3.06
N THR A 16 -12.17 -2.58 4.31
CA THR A 16 -13.41 -2.12 4.97
C THR A 16 -13.48 -0.59 5.01
N LYS A 17 -12.38 0.09 5.37
CA LYS A 17 -12.34 1.55 5.37
C LYS A 17 -12.47 2.13 3.97
N ALA A 18 -11.76 1.58 2.99
CA ALA A 18 -11.81 2.03 1.61
C ALA A 18 -13.21 1.87 0.98
N HIS A 19 -13.93 0.81 1.32
CA HIS A 19 -15.31 0.61 0.87
C HIS A 19 -16.23 1.70 1.40
N ARG A 20 -16.19 1.95 2.71
CA ARG A 20 -16.96 3.01 3.35
C ARG A 20 -16.63 4.39 2.78
N ASP A 21 -15.34 4.66 2.54
CA ASP A 21 -14.91 5.94 2.00
C ASP A 21 -15.40 6.13 0.56
N ALA A 22 -15.35 5.09 -0.27
CA ALA A 22 -15.86 5.11 -1.64
C ALA A 22 -17.39 5.33 -1.70
N GLU A 23 -18.14 4.78 -0.75
CA GLU A 23 -19.58 5.03 -0.62
C GLU A 23 -19.89 6.47 -0.17
N SER A 24 -19.08 7.00 0.74
CA SER A 24 -19.28 8.34 1.30
C SER A 24 -18.81 9.49 0.39
N GLU A 25 -17.81 9.24 -0.46
CA GLU A 25 -17.18 10.24 -1.31
C GLU A 25 -17.09 9.73 -2.76
N PRO A 26 -18.14 9.95 -3.57
CA PRO A 26 -18.21 9.49 -4.96
C PRO A 26 -17.05 9.98 -5.82
N ALA A 27 -16.48 11.17 -5.53
CA ALA A 27 -15.36 11.71 -6.29
C ALA A 27 -14.08 10.87 -6.14
N LEU A 28 -13.93 10.14 -5.02
CA LEU A 28 -12.78 9.27 -4.75
C LEU A 28 -13.06 7.79 -5.04
N ALA A 29 -14.30 7.41 -5.33
CA ALA A 29 -14.71 6.01 -5.46
C ALA A 29 -13.87 5.25 -6.51
N SER A 30 -13.68 5.82 -7.70
CA SER A 30 -12.87 5.18 -8.75
C SER A 30 -11.40 5.03 -8.36
N TYR A 31 -10.85 6.01 -7.64
CA TYR A 31 -9.46 5.97 -7.16
C TYR A 31 -9.27 4.91 -6.07
N LEU A 32 -10.18 4.84 -5.11
CA LEU A 32 -10.17 3.82 -4.05
C LEU A 32 -10.39 2.41 -4.61
N TYR A 33 -11.25 2.29 -5.63
CA TYR A 33 -11.47 1.02 -6.30
C TYR A 33 -10.22 0.55 -7.05
N SER A 34 -9.62 1.43 -7.87
CA SER A 34 -8.42 1.08 -8.63
C SER A 34 -7.22 0.80 -7.74
N THR A 35 -7.08 1.52 -6.62
CA THR A 35 -5.88 1.42 -5.76
C THR A 35 -5.99 0.39 -4.65
N ILE A 36 -7.20 0.09 -4.16
CA ILE A 36 -7.42 -0.82 -3.02
C ILE A 36 -8.39 -1.94 -3.38
N LEU A 37 -9.66 -1.61 -3.69
CA LEU A 37 -10.75 -2.59 -3.67
C LEU A 37 -10.64 -3.65 -4.77
N SER A 38 -9.99 -3.33 -5.88
CA SER A 38 -9.75 -4.27 -6.99
C SER A 38 -8.58 -5.24 -6.76
N HIS A 39 -7.76 -5.01 -5.72
CA HIS A 39 -6.57 -5.82 -5.46
C HIS A 39 -6.88 -6.95 -4.46
N PRO A 40 -6.26 -8.14 -4.62
CA PRO A 40 -6.48 -9.25 -3.70
C PRO A 40 -5.65 -9.14 -2.42
N SER A 41 -4.51 -8.45 -2.43
CA SER A 41 -3.53 -8.39 -1.34
C SER A 41 -2.93 -6.99 -1.12
N LEU A 42 -2.38 -6.76 0.08
CA LEU A 42 -1.71 -5.52 0.46
C LEU A 42 -0.50 -5.22 -0.44
N GLU A 43 0.34 -6.23 -0.70
CA GLU A 43 1.51 -6.13 -1.60
C GLU A 43 1.15 -5.57 -2.98
N ARG A 44 0.07 -6.05 -3.60
CA ARG A 44 -0.37 -5.63 -4.94
C ARG A 44 -0.94 -4.22 -4.93
N SER A 45 -1.72 -3.89 -3.90
CA SER A 45 -2.23 -2.53 -3.71
C SER A 45 -1.09 -1.53 -3.51
N LEU A 46 -0.10 -1.88 -2.68
CA LEU A 46 1.08 -1.06 -2.42
C LEU A 46 1.93 -0.88 -3.70
N ALA A 47 2.23 -1.96 -4.41
CA ALA A 47 2.97 -1.91 -5.67
C ALA A 47 2.27 -1.03 -6.71
N PHE A 48 0.95 -1.16 -6.84
CA PHE A 48 0.15 -0.36 -7.77
C PHE A 48 0.18 1.12 -7.41
N HIS A 49 0.03 1.42 -6.12
CA HIS A 49 0.04 2.79 -5.63
C HIS A 49 1.42 3.45 -5.80
N LEU A 50 2.50 2.77 -5.40
CA LEU A 50 3.87 3.25 -5.59
C LEU A 50 4.21 3.43 -7.08
N GLY A 51 3.84 2.46 -7.93
CA GLY A 51 4.03 2.56 -9.37
C GLY A 51 3.37 3.79 -9.97
N ASN A 52 2.15 4.12 -9.55
CA ASN A 52 1.46 5.34 -10.00
C ASN A 52 2.02 6.63 -9.37
N LYS A 53 2.56 6.59 -8.15
CA LYS A 53 3.15 7.76 -7.49
C LYS A 53 4.52 8.14 -8.01
N LEU A 54 5.31 7.16 -8.47
CA LEU A 54 6.71 7.35 -8.85
C LEU A 54 6.94 7.32 -10.37
N CYS A 55 5.88 7.15 -11.17
CA CYS A 55 6.01 7.13 -12.62
C CYS A 55 6.47 8.48 -13.19
N SER A 56 7.09 8.42 -14.36
CA SER A 56 7.56 9.56 -15.13
C SER A 56 7.53 9.23 -16.62
N SER A 57 7.93 10.17 -17.48
CA SER A 57 8.11 9.92 -18.91
C SER A 57 9.16 8.83 -19.22
N THR A 58 10.05 8.54 -18.26
CA THR A 58 11.10 7.52 -18.40
C THR A 58 10.67 6.19 -17.81
N LEU A 59 10.01 6.20 -16.66
CA LEU A 59 9.58 5.01 -15.92
C LEU A 59 8.05 4.95 -15.87
N LEU A 60 7.48 4.04 -16.66
CA LEU A 60 6.03 3.84 -16.71
C LEU A 60 5.51 3.22 -15.42
N SER A 61 4.27 3.55 -15.05
CA SER A 61 3.65 3.01 -13.82
C SER A 61 3.50 1.50 -13.84
N THR A 62 3.28 0.90 -15.01
CA THR A 62 3.20 -0.57 -15.19
C THR A 62 4.55 -1.24 -14.95
N LEU A 63 5.63 -0.68 -15.48
CA LEU A 63 6.99 -1.16 -15.25
C LEU A 63 7.35 -1.09 -13.76
N LEU A 64 7.03 0.04 -13.11
CA LEU A 64 7.27 0.21 -11.68
C LEU A 64 6.40 -0.73 -10.84
N TYR A 65 5.14 -0.93 -11.22
CA TYR A 65 4.26 -1.90 -10.57
C TYR A 65 4.87 -3.30 -10.58
N ASP A 66 5.33 -3.77 -11.74
CA ASP A 66 5.96 -5.10 -11.85
C ASP A 66 7.25 -5.18 -11.03
N LEU A 67 8.06 -4.13 -11.02
CA LEU A 67 9.26 -4.05 -10.19
C LEU A 67 8.93 -4.15 -8.69
N PHE A 68 8.02 -3.31 -8.20
CA PHE A 68 7.63 -3.31 -6.79
C PHE A 68 7.01 -4.64 -6.39
N LEU A 69 6.10 -5.18 -7.19
CA LEU A 69 5.44 -6.44 -6.89
C LEU A 69 6.44 -7.59 -6.85
N ASN A 70 7.32 -7.71 -7.84
CA ASN A 70 8.31 -8.78 -7.88
C ASN A 70 9.25 -8.72 -6.67
N THR A 71 9.74 -7.53 -6.31
CA THR A 71 10.63 -7.37 -5.15
C THR A 71 9.90 -7.70 -3.84
N ILE A 72 8.70 -7.15 -3.62
CA ILE A 72 7.93 -7.40 -2.39
C ILE A 72 7.56 -8.89 -2.26
N SER A 73 7.05 -9.51 -3.33
CA SER A 73 6.65 -10.92 -3.29
C SER A 73 7.84 -11.88 -3.19
N SER A 74 9.07 -11.43 -3.50
CA SER A 74 10.29 -12.23 -3.35
C SER A 74 10.91 -12.19 -1.95
N ASP A 75 10.52 -11.22 -1.12
CA ASP A 75 11.09 -11.01 0.22
C ASP A 75 9.97 -10.76 1.25
N SER A 76 9.58 -11.83 1.96
CA SER A 76 8.55 -11.75 2.99
C SER A 76 8.90 -10.80 4.14
N ALA A 77 10.19 -10.49 4.36
CA ALA A 77 10.60 -9.51 5.36
C ALA A 77 10.22 -8.08 4.97
N LEU A 78 10.14 -7.76 3.67
CA LEU A 78 9.65 -6.46 3.21
C LEU A 78 8.17 -6.28 3.56
N LEU A 79 7.35 -7.29 3.27
CA LEU A 79 5.92 -7.23 3.57
C LEU A 79 5.66 -7.14 5.08
N ALA A 80 6.41 -7.91 5.89
CA ALA A 80 6.36 -7.79 7.34
C ALA A 80 6.78 -6.38 7.82
N ALA A 81 7.81 -5.78 7.22
CA ALA A 81 8.22 -4.41 7.51
C ALA A 81 7.14 -3.39 7.12
N THR A 82 6.47 -3.56 5.98
CA THR A 82 5.33 -2.73 5.56
C THR A 82 4.21 -2.76 6.61
N VAL A 83 3.84 -3.95 7.09
CA VAL A 83 2.81 -4.11 8.13
C VAL A 83 3.24 -3.44 9.44
N ALA A 84 4.49 -3.62 9.85
CA ALA A 84 5.04 -2.96 11.03
C ALA A 84 5.03 -1.42 10.90
N ASP A 85 5.36 -0.88 9.72
CA ASP A 85 5.34 0.56 9.45
C ASP A 85 3.91 1.13 9.50
N LEU A 86 2.91 0.38 9.01
CA LEU A 86 1.49 0.75 9.13
C LEU A 86 1.04 0.80 10.59
N HIS A 87 1.39 -0.22 11.38
CA HIS A 87 1.14 -0.23 12.83
C HIS A 87 1.83 0.91 13.55
N ALA A 88 3.10 1.18 13.22
CA ALA A 88 3.86 2.26 13.82
C ALA A 88 3.23 3.63 13.52
N ALA A 89 2.82 3.88 12.28
CA ALA A 89 2.11 5.10 11.91
C ALA A 89 0.79 5.24 12.70
N ARG A 90 0.00 4.17 12.75
CA ARG A 90 -1.30 4.15 13.46
C ARG A 90 -1.17 4.38 14.97
N ALA A 91 -0.12 3.83 15.59
CA ALA A 91 0.10 3.89 17.02
C ALA A 91 0.75 5.22 17.46
N ARG A 92 1.61 5.81 16.63
CA ARG A 92 2.46 6.95 17.03
C ARG A 92 1.96 8.29 16.51
N ASP A 93 1.19 8.32 15.43
CA ASP A 93 0.66 9.56 14.84
C ASP A 93 -0.83 9.72 15.18
N PRO A 94 -1.21 10.70 16.02
CA PRO A 94 -2.61 11.01 16.33
C PRO A 94 -3.45 11.39 15.10
N ALA A 95 -2.83 11.92 14.03
CA ALA A 95 -3.52 12.26 12.78
C ALA A 95 -3.75 11.02 11.89
N CYS A 96 -3.10 9.89 12.19
CA CYS A 96 -3.26 8.65 11.45
C CYS A 96 -4.51 7.89 11.93
N VAL A 97 -5.66 8.28 11.42
CA VAL A 97 -6.96 7.72 11.83
C VAL A 97 -7.24 6.30 11.30
N SER A 98 -6.56 5.85 10.24
CA SER A 98 -6.73 4.49 9.68
C SER A 98 -5.51 4.02 8.88
N PHE A 99 -5.36 2.70 8.73
CA PHE A 99 -4.33 2.10 7.88
C PHE A 99 -4.47 2.50 6.40
N SER A 100 -5.70 2.56 5.88
CA SER A 100 -5.93 3.03 4.50
C SER A 100 -5.48 4.47 4.30
N HIS A 101 -5.62 5.33 5.32
CA HIS A 101 -5.18 6.71 5.24
C HIS A 101 -3.65 6.81 5.18
N CYS A 102 -2.97 6.00 6.00
CA CYS A 102 -1.51 5.88 5.94
C CYS A 102 -1.05 5.40 4.56
N LEU A 103 -1.58 4.27 4.09
CA LEU A 103 -1.24 3.66 2.81
C LEU A 103 -1.41 4.65 1.64
N LEU A 104 -2.51 5.41 1.61
CA LEU A 104 -2.81 6.27 0.47
C LEU A 104 -2.09 7.62 0.51
N ASN A 105 -1.97 8.23 1.70
CA ASN A 105 -1.65 9.66 1.81
C ASN A 105 -0.34 9.98 2.54
N TYR A 106 0.24 9.06 3.32
CA TYR A 106 1.43 9.36 4.11
C TYR A 106 2.68 9.27 3.25
N LYS A 107 3.19 10.43 2.83
CA LYS A 107 4.39 10.53 1.99
C LYS A 107 5.62 9.89 2.64
N GLY A 108 5.76 10.01 3.97
CA GLY A 108 6.86 9.38 4.71
C GLY A 108 6.80 7.85 4.66
N PHE A 109 5.62 7.27 4.85
CA PHE A 109 5.38 5.84 4.70
C PHE A 109 5.73 5.38 3.28
N LEU A 110 5.17 6.04 2.26
CA LEU A 110 5.40 5.70 0.86
C LEU A 110 6.87 5.80 0.46
N ALA A 111 7.56 6.84 0.91
CA ALA A 111 9.00 7.01 0.66
C ALA A 111 9.82 5.90 1.33
N CYS A 112 9.45 5.47 2.55
CA CYS A 112 10.09 4.35 3.23
C CYS A 112 9.93 3.05 2.44
N GLN A 113 8.71 2.71 2.00
CA GLN A 113 8.47 1.48 1.23
C GLN A 113 9.22 1.49 -0.10
N ALA A 114 9.22 2.62 -0.82
CA ALA A 114 9.98 2.77 -2.06
C ALA A 114 11.49 2.61 -1.84
N HIS A 115 12.01 3.17 -0.74
CA HIS A 115 13.42 3.03 -0.36
C HIS A 115 13.79 1.58 -0.03
N GLN A 116 12.95 0.87 0.74
CA GLN A 116 13.18 -0.53 1.09
C GLN A 116 13.28 -1.42 -0.15
N VAL A 117 12.42 -1.20 -1.15
CA VAL A 117 12.51 -1.89 -2.44
C VAL A 117 13.78 -1.50 -3.20
N SER A 118 14.09 -0.21 -3.28
CA SER A 118 15.34 0.26 -3.90
C SER A 118 16.60 -0.31 -3.26
N HIS A 119 16.57 -0.64 -1.96
CA HIS A 119 17.70 -1.25 -1.25
C HIS A 119 17.92 -2.73 -1.62
N LYS A 120 16.93 -3.37 -2.27
CA LYS A 120 16.99 -4.77 -2.72
C LYS A 120 17.33 -4.94 -4.20
N LEU A 121 17.37 -3.84 -4.95
CA LEU A 121 17.81 -3.79 -6.35
C LEU A 121 19.34 -3.81 -6.44
#